data_AF-A0AAV5R0J5-F1
#
_entry.id   AF-A0AAV5R0J5-F1
#
_cell.length_a   1.000
_cell.length_b   1.000
_cell.length_c   1.000
_cell.angle_alpha   90.00
_cell.angle_beta   90.00
_cell.angle_gamma   90.00
#
_symmetry.space_group_name_H-M   'P 1'
#
loop_
_entity.id
_entity.type
_entity.pdbx_description
1 polymer ?
#
loop_
_entity_poly.entity_id
_entity_poly.type
_entity_poly.pdbx_seq_one_letter_code
_entity_poly.pdbx_strand_id
1 'polypeptide(L)'
;MSTPVDNNTQAQSQAQSQTQSQTQRRGDGVNERIGELLSLIPPEMFQDLDRNTGTRDGRPNKGQILTRAVEYIVSLQADIDASNRRETQLLQTLGRMGNPTVAEEMLANIGVGPLAENEFRQDGGE
;
A
#
# COMPACT_ATOMS: atom_id res chain seq x y z
N MET A 1 -21.62 -10.96 69.84
CA MET A 1 -20.32 -10.82 69.13
C MET A 1 -20.52 -11.32 67.71
N SER A 2 -20.67 -10.41 66.75
CA SER A 2 -20.87 -10.75 65.33
C SER A 2 -19.85 -9.96 64.54
N THR A 3 -18.91 -10.65 63.92
CA THR A 3 -17.97 -10.05 62.95
C THR A 3 -18.66 -9.95 61.58
N PRO A 4 -18.51 -8.84 60.84
CA PRO A 4 -19.05 -8.73 59.50
C PRO A 4 -18.13 -9.44 58.50
N VAL A 5 -18.71 -10.37 57.74
CA VAL A 5 -18.07 -11.11 56.64
C VAL A 5 -17.90 -10.21 55.41
N ASP A 6 -16.64 -10.06 55.02
CA ASP A 6 -16.05 -9.91 53.68
C ASP A 6 -16.97 -9.63 52.48
N ASN A 7 -17.34 -8.36 52.28
CA ASN A 7 -18.00 -7.89 51.06
C ASN A 7 -16.99 -7.42 49.97
N ASN A 8 -15.69 -7.40 50.29
CA ASN A 8 -14.63 -6.88 49.40
C ASN A 8 -14.06 -7.96 48.43
N THR A 9 -14.21 -9.24 48.77
CA THR A 9 -13.58 -10.35 48.03
C THR A 9 -14.33 -10.72 46.74
N GLN A 10 -15.65 -10.47 46.68
CA GLN A 10 -16.48 -10.75 45.48
C GLN A 10 -16.36 -9.67 44.40
N ALA A 11 -16.11 -8.41 44.78
CA ALA A 11 -15.91 -7.32 43.82
C ALA A 11 -14.57 -7.45 43.06
N GLN A 12 -13.51 -7.93 43.72
CA GLN A 12 -12.19 -8.12 43.10
C GLN A 12 -12.16 -9.28 42.10
N SER A 13 -12.91 -10.35 42.37
CA SER A 13 -12.97 -11.52 41.49
C SER A 13 -13.76 -11.25 40.20
N GLN A 14 -14.84 -10.46 40.25
CA GLN A 14 -15.58 -10.06 39.05
C GLN A 14 -14.81 -9.08 38.15
N ALA A 15 -14.04 -8.14 38.74
CA ALA A 15 -13.20 -7.21 37.98
C ALA A 15 -12.03 -7.91 37.27
N GLN A 16 -11.45 -8.96 37.88
CA GLN A 16 -10.41 -9.78 37.27
C GLN A 16 -10.92 -10.65 36.12
N SER A 17 -12.12 -11.22 36.23
CA SER A 17 -12.72 -12.01 35.14
C SER A 17 -13.07 -11.14 33.92
N GLN A 18 -13.57 -9.92 34.14
CA GLN A 18 -13.88 -8.99 33.04
C GLN A 18 -12.61 -8.50 32.31
N THR A 19 -11.53 -8.19 33.04
CA THR A 19 -10.26 -7.78 32.43
C THR A 19 -9.55 -8.92 31.68
N GLN A 20 -9.64 -10.16 32.16
CA GLN A 20 -9.16 -11.34 31.43
C GLN A 20 -9.95 -11.56 30.13
N SER A 21 -11.28 -11.45 30.18
CA SER A 21 -12.13 -11.63 28.99
C SER A 21 -11.93 -10.56 27.91
N GLN A 22 -11.65 -9.31 28.29
CA GLN A 22 -11.28 -8.26 27.34
C GLN A 22 -9.89 -8.48 26.73
N THR A 23 -8.92 -8.93 27.52
CA THR A 23 -7.57 -9.25 27.03
C THR A 23 -7.60 -10.41 26.03
N GLN A 24 -8.42 -11.43 26.28
CA GLN A 24 -8.65 -12.54 25.34
C GLN A 24 -9.27 -12.05 24.03
N ARG A 25 -10.38 -11.30 24.09
CA ARG A 25 -11.04 -10.76 22.88
C ARG A 25 -10.11 -9.88 22.04
N ARG A 26 -9.25 -9.08 22.69
CA ARG A 26 -8.23 -8.26 21.99
C ARG A 26 -7.16 -9.13 21.33
N GLY A 27 -6.71 -10.19 22.00
CA GLY A 27 -5.73 -11.13 21.44
C GLY A 27 -6.26 -11.89 20.23
N ASP A 28 -7.54 -12.26 20.25
CA ASP A 28 -8.18 -13.00 19.16
C ASP A 28 -8.31 -12.16 17.89
N GLY A 29 -8.73 -10.89 18.01
CA GLY A 29 -8.79 -9.97 16.87
C GLY A 29 -7.41 -9.69 16.26
N VAL A 30 -6.35 -9.62 17.06
CA VAL A 30 -4.97 -9.47 16.53
C VAL A 30 -4.53 -10.72 15.77
N ASN A 31 -4.85 -11.91 16.27
CA ASN A 31 -4.49 -13.16 15.57
C ASN A 31 -5.22 -13.31 14.24
N GLU A 32 -6.49 -12.91 14.17
CA GLU A 32 -7.26 -12.87 12.94
C GLU A 32 -6.61 -11.95 11.90
N ARG A 33 -6.22 -10.74 12.30
CA ARG A 33 -5.50 -9.78 11.42
C ARG A 33 -4.15 -10.32 10.95
N ILE A 34 -3.40 -11.01 11.82
CA ILE A 34 -2.14 -11.65 11.42
C ILE A 34 -2.40 -12.78 10.41
N GLY A 35 -3.50 -13.52 10.57
CA GLY A 35 -3.94 -14.53 9.61
C GLY A 35 -4.33 -13.93 8.25
N GLU A 36 -5.10 -12.84 8.26
CA GLU A 36 -5.43 -12.08 7.05
C GLU A 36 -4.16 -11.59 6.34
N LEU A 37 -3.20 -11.01 7.08
CA LEU A 37 -1.92 -10.56 6.54
C LEU A 37 -1.15 -11.69 5.86
N LEU A 38 -1.09 -12.87 6.48
CA LEU A 38 -0.46 -14.05 5.87
C LEU A 38 -1.10 -14.42 4.52
N SER A 39 -2.42 -14.22 4.36
CA SER A 39 -3.10 -14.52 3.09
C SER A 39 -2.84 -13.50 1.98
N LEU A 40 -2.42 -12.27 2.32
CA LEU A 40 -2.16 -11.20 1.36
C LEU A 40 -0.72 -11.18 0.86
N ILE A 41 0.22 -11.69 1.66
CA ILE A 41 1.64 -11.68 1.31
C ILE A 41 1.91 -12.86 0.35
N PRO A 42 2.60 -12.61 -0.79
CA PRO A 42 2.95 -13.67 -1.73
C PRO A 42 3.74 -14.79 -1.05
N PRO A 43 3.40 -16.07 -1.28
CA PRO A 43 4.07 -17.20 -0.62
C PRO A 43 5.57 -17.27 -0.95
N GLU A 44 5.99 -16.69 -2.08
CA GLU A 44 7.38 -16.58 -2.50
C GLU A 44 8.22 -15.78 -1.50
N MET A 45 7.63 -14.79 -0.84
CA MET A 45 8.31 -14.02 0.20
C MET A 45 8.62 -14.84 1.45
N PHE A 46 8.08 -16.05 1.56
CA PHE A 46 8.34 -16.95 2.68
C PHE A 46 9.39 -18.04 2.40
N GLN A 47 9.88 -18.17 1.17
CA GLN A 47 10.78 -19.28 0.77
C GLN A 47 12.14 -19.25 1.49
N ASP A 48 12.64 -18.07 1.85
CA ASP A 48 13.94 -17.97 2.51
C ASP A 48 13.91 -18.35 4.00
N LEU A 49 12.72 -18.55 4.58
CA LEU A 49 12.59 -18.76 6.03
C LEU A 49 12.79 -20.20 6.48
N ASP A 50 12.82 -21.16 5.56
CA ASP A 50 12.90 -22.60 5.81
C ASP A 50 14.11 -23.04 6.65
N ARG A 51 15.10 -22.17 6.86
CA ARG A 51 16.29 -22.49 7.68
C ARG A 51 16.15 -22.13 9.16
N ASN A 52 15.15 -21.34 9.56
CA ASN A 52 15.09 -20.77 10.92
C ASN A 52 13.67 -20.63 11.51
N THR A 53 12.64 -21.29 10.96
CA THR A 53 11.24 -21.04 11.37
C THR A 53 10.91 -21.36 12.83
N GLY A 54 11.65 -22.25 13.51
CA GLY A 54 11.44 -22.55 14.92
C GLY A 54 10.04 -23.09 15.26
N THR A 55 9.20 -23.37 14.26
CA THR A 55 7.83 -23.85 14.38
C THR A 55 7.73 -25.26 13.82
N ARG A 56 7.04 -26.13 14.55
CA ARG A 56 6.93 -27.58 14.27
C ARG A 56 6.27 -27.90 12.92
N ASP A 57 5.50 -26.94 12.38
CA ASP A 57 4.60 -27.17 11.24
C ASP A 57 5.09 -26.50 9.94
N GLY A 58 6.29 -25.91 9.92
CA GLY A 58 6.83 -25.17 8.78
C GLY A 58 6.09 -23.87 8.44
N ARG A 59 5.03 -23.54 9.18
CA ARG A 59 4.27 -22.30 9.00
C ARG A 59 5.05 -21.10 9.55
N PRO A 60 5.03 -19.96 8.84
CA PRO A 60 5.70 -18.75 9.29
C PRO A 60 5.11 -18.30 10.63
N ASN A 61 5.99 -17.93 11.57
CA ASN A 61 5.57 -17.42 12.86
C ASN A 61 5.08 -15.97 12.76
N LYS A 62 4.40 -15.46 13.80
CA LYS A 62 3.82 -14.10 13.80
C LYS A 62 4.85 -13.01 13.48
N GLY A 63 6.07 -13.12 14.03
CA GLY A 63 7.14 -12.16 13.74
C GLY A 63 7.53 -12.17 12.27
N GLN A 64 7.66 -13.35 11.68
CA GLN A 64 7.97 -13.53 10.25
C GLN A 64 6.85 -12.97 9.35
N ILE A 65 5.59 -13.22 9.69
CA ILE A 65 4.44 -12.67 8.95
C ILE A 65 4.49 -11.14 8.98
N LEU A 66 4.73 -10.54 10.14
CA LEU A 66 4.80 -9.09 10.30
C LEU A 66 6.00 -8.49 9.56
N THR A 67 7.18 -9.13 9.62
CA THR A 67 8.36 -8.68 8.88
C THR A 67 8.11 -8.71 7.38
N ARG A 68 7.60 -9.83 6.84
CA ARG A 68 7.30 -9.94 5.41
C ARG A 68 6.16 -9.02 4.96
N ALA A 69 5.20 -8.73 5.83
CA ALA A 69 4.16 -7.73 5.55
C ALA A 69 4.77 -6.35 5.27
N VAL A 70 5.71 -5.91 6.12
CA VAL A 70 6.36 -4.61 5.97
C VAL A 70 7.20 -4.58 4.69
N GLU A 71 8.00 -5.61 4.43
CA GLU A 71 8.78 -5.72 3.20
C GLU A 71 7.90 -5.69 1.95
N TYR A 72 6.75 -6.39 2.00
CA TYR A 72 5.83 -6.41 0.88
C TYR A 72 5.22 -5.04 0.62
N ILE A 73 4.78 -4.32 1.67
CA ILE A 73 4.27 -2.96 1.54
C ILE A 73 5.31 -2.03 0.90
N VAL A 74 6.57 -2.13 1.32
CA VAL A 74 7.67 -1.33 0.73
C VAL A 74 7.86 -1.66 -0.75
N SER A 75 7.78 -2.94 -1.14
CA SER A 75 7.88 -3.34 -2.55
C SER A 75 6.71 -2.78 -3.39
N LEU A 76 5.48 -2.84 -2.87
CA LEU A 76 4.30 -2.29 -3.54
C LEU A 76 4.39 -0.77 -3.69
N GLN A 77 4.92 -0.07 -2.68
CA GLN A 77 5.16 1.38 -2.77
C GLN A 77 6.15 1.71 -3.90
N ALA A 78 7.23 0.93 -4.03
CA ALA A 78 8.19 1.12 -5.11
C ALA A 78 7.56 0.87 -6.51
N ASP A 79 6.69 -0.13 -6.62
CA ASP A 79 5.98 -0.46 -7.87
C ASP A 79 4.96 0.63 -8.25
N ILE A 80 4.24 1.18 -7.27
CA ILE A 80 3.35 2.33 -7.46
C ILE A 80 4.15 3.53 -7.96
N ASP A 81 5.26 3.86 -7.31
CA ASP A 81 6.09 4.99 -7.70
C ASP A 81 6.66 4.82 -9.11
N ALA A 82 7.11 3.61 -9.47
CA ALA A 82 7.58 3.31 -10.81
C ALA A 82 6.46 3.46 -11.87
N SER A 83 5.25 3.00 -11.54
CA SER A 83 4.08 3.13 -12.40
C SER A 83 3.66 4.59 -12.58
N ASN A 84 3.62 5.37 -11.50
CA ASN A 84 3.30 6.79 -11.53
C ASN A 84 4.32 7.61 -12.35
N ARG A 85 5.62 7.28 -12.24
CA ARG A 85 6.66 7.89 -13.09
C ARG A 85 6.43 7.56 -14.56
N ARG A 86 6.10 6.30 -14.89
CA ARG A 86 5.81 5.88 -16.26
C ARG A 86 4.58 6.58 -16.82
N GLU A 87 3.52 6.70 -16.02
CA GLU A 87 2.30 7.41 -16.41
C GLU A 87 2.59 8.89 -16.71
N THR A 88 3.33 9.56 -15.83
CA THR A 88 3.75 10.96 -16.04
C THR A 88 4.56 11.12 -17.32
N GLN A 89 5.50 10.21 -17.58
CA GLN A 89 6.29 10.22 -18.80
C GLN A 89 5.41 10.05 -20.04
N LEU A 90 4.49 9.09 -20.02
CA LEU A 90 3.56 8.86 -21.13
C LEU A 90 2.66 10.05 -21.37
N LEU A 91 2.13 10.70 -20.32
CA LEU A 91 1.34 11.92 -20.46
C LEU A 91 2.13 13.08 -21.06
N GLN A 92 3.40 13.25 -20.68
CA GLN A 92 4.28 14.25 -21.30
C GLN A 92 4.55 13.92 -22.78
N THR A 93 4.80 12.65 -23.10
CA THR A 93 5.00 12.21 -24.47
C THR A 93 3.73 12.40 -25.28
N LEU A 94 2.56 12.05 -24.75
CA LEU A 94 1.27 12.25 -25.41
C LEU A 94 0.95 13.73 -25.61
N GLY A 95 1.24 14.57 -24.60
CA GLY A 95 1.12 16.03 -24.72
C GLY A 95 2.07 16.63 -25.75
N ARG A 96 3.25 16.04 -25.94
CA ARG A 96 4.23 16.43 -26.98
C ARG A 96 3.93 15.86 -28.37
N MET A 97 3.31 14.68 -28.41
CA MET A 97 2.83 14.00 -29.62
C MET A 97 1.36 14.30 -29.89
N GLY A 98 0.80 15.36 -29.29
CA GLY A 98 -0.48 15.90 -29.71
C GLY A 98 -0.33 16.26 -31.17
N ASN A 99 -0.71 15.34 -32.06
CA ASN A 99 -0.75 15.59 -33.48
C ASN A 99 -1.60 16.85 -33.64
N PRO A 100 -1.11 17.84 -34.39
CA PRO A 100 -1.86 19.06 -34.58
C PRO A 100 -3.26 18.66 -35.05
N THR A 101 -4.26 19.12 -34.32
CA THR A 101 -5.64 18.85 -34.74
C THR A 101 -5.82 19.45 -36.13
N VAL A 102 -6.72 18.90 -36.94
CA VAL A 102 -7.00 19.46 -38.28
C VAL A 102 -7.35 20.96 -38.19
N ALA A 103 -7.92 21.40 -37.07
CA ALA A 103 -8.15 22.81 -36.78
C ALA A 103 -6.83 23.60 -36.60
N GLU A 104 -5.86 23.09 -35.86
CA GLU A 104 -4.55 23.73 -35.68
C GLU A 104 -3.73 23.74 -36.98
N GLU A 105 -3.80 22.69 -37.82
CA GLU A 105 -3.19 22.69 -39.16
C GLU A 105 -3.85 23.74 -40.08
N MET A 106 -5.19 23.81 -40.09
CA MET A 106 -5.92 24.80 -40.90
C MET A 106 -5.66 26.24 -40.44
N LEU A 107 -5.52 26.47 -39.13
CA LEU A 107 -5.13 27.78 -38.58
C LEU A 107 -3.69 28.14 -38.96
N ALA A 108 -2.76 27.18 -38.93
CA ALA A 108 -1.38 27.38 -39.37
C ALA A 108 -1.32 27.82 -40.85
N ASN A 109 -2.08 27.14 -41.74
CA ASN A 109 -2.16 27.46 -43.16
C ASN A 109 -2.67 28.89 -43.48
N ILE A 110 -3.42 29.50 -42.56
CA ILE A 110 -3.88 30.90 -42.68
C ILE A 110 -3.02 31.87 -41.86
N GLY A 111 -1.90 31.41 -41.30
CA GLY A 111 -0.92 32.22 -40.55
C GLY A 111 -1.29 32.49 -39.08
N VAL A 112 -2.17 31.68 -38.48
CA VAL A 112 -2.70 31.92 -37.14
C VAL A 112 -2.34 30.78 -36.18
N GLY A 113 -1.90 31.13 -34.97
CA GLY A 113 -1.60 30.16 -33.91
C GLY A 113 -0.14 29.69 -33.86
N PRO A 114 0.21 28.89 -32.84
CA PRO A 114 1.62 28.58 -32.50
C PRO A 114 2.35 27.73 -33.55
N LEU A 115 1.64 27.04 -34.43
CA LEU A 115 2.24 26.26 -35.53
C LEU A 115 2.61 27.13 -36.74
N ALA A 116 1.91 28.27 -36.97
CA ALA A 116 2.20 29.19 -38.06
C ALA A 116 3.60 29.82 -37.93
N GLU A 117 4.06 30.06 -36.69
CA GLU A 117 5.36 30.68 -36.40
C GLU A 117 6.55 29.80 -36.82
N ASN A 118 6.36 28.47 -36.90
CA ASN A 118 7.42 27.53 -37.29
C ASN A 118 7.56 27.38 -38.81
N GLU A 119 6.49 27.58 -39.59
CA GLU A 119 6.52 27.52 -41.06
C GLU A 119 7.14 28.79 -41.67
N PHE A 120 6.79 29.97 -41.13
CA PHE A 120 7.32 31.26 -41.62
C PHE A 120 8.83 31.44 -41.43
N ARG A 121 9.48 30.60 -40.63
CA ARG A 121 10.92 30.70 -40.34
C ARG A 121 11.80 29.92 -41.31
N GLN A 122 11.24 29.01 -42.12
CA GLN A 122 12.01 28.22 -43.09
C GLN A 122 12.21 28.90 -44.45
N ASP A 123 11.37 29.86 -44.83
CA ASP A 123 11.45 30.55 -46.14
C ASP A 123 12.14 31.93 -46.11
N GLY A 124 12.74 32.31 -44.98
CA GLY A 124 13.40 33.63 -44.81
C GLY A 124 14.93 33.64 -45.01
N GLY A 125 15.49 32.65 -45.70
CA GLY A 125 16.94 32.47 -45.85
C GLY A 125 17.44 32.58 -47.29
N GLU A 126 17.35 33.77 -47.88
CA GLU A 126 18.26 34.24 -48.95
C GLU A 126 18.61 35.73 -48.72
#